data_AF-A0A534PJ96-F1
#
_entry.id   AF-A0A534PJ96-F1
#
_cell.length_a   1.000
_cell.length_b   1.000
_cell.length_c   1.000
_cell.angle_alpha   90.00
_cell.angle_beta   90.00
_cell.angle_gamma   90.00
#
_symmetry.space_group_name_H-M   'P 1'
#
loop_
_entity.id
_entity.type
_entity.pdbx_description
1 polymer ?
#
loop_
_entity_poly.entity_id
_entity_poly.type
_entity_poly.pdbx_seq_one_letter_code
_entity_poly.pdbx_strand_id
1 'polypeptide(L)'
;MRVANPEGYSSSDVITLAAIELAIDARSLGERPFRITRVNVGDSVVNFELHEDGGSNIECITRNIRGSEGEGKDPAHTEPTRFAIGEFAFSGGEIFLVREGVDNPERVHLPDLELHEVGGKAGATGGEIGQEIALAFTRRVIAATAGHQLGRAVEKELGEAAGDAAESILRHVLE
;
A
#
# COMPACT_ATOMS: atom_id res chain seq x y z
N MET A 1 -4.77 1.19 14.15
CA MET A 1 -3.29 1.18 14.13
C MET A 1 -2.81 2.26 13.17
N ARG A 2 -1.65 2.87 13.42
CA ARG A 2 -1.09 3.93 12.55
C ARG A 2 0.38 3.67 12.26
N VAL A 3 0.81 4.03 11.06
CA VAL A 3 2.21 4.07 10.65
C VAL A 3 2.56 5.54 10.42
N ALA A 4 3.55 6.02 11.18
CA ALA A 4 4.03 7.39 11.04
C ALA A 4 4.62 7.63 9.65
N ASN A 5 4.44 8.85 9.16
CA ASN A 5 5.08 9.29 7.93
C ASN A 5 6.60 9.48 8.19
N PRO A 6 7.48 9.21 7.21
CA PRO A 6 8.89 9.56 7.33
C PRO A 6 9.07 11.07 7.52
N GLU A 7 10.26 11.48 7.99
CA GLU A 7 10.60 12.89 8.06
C GLU A 7 10.56 13.54 6.67
N GLY A 8 10.15 14.81 6.61
CA GLY A 8 10.08 15.58 5.37
C GLY A 8 8.73 15.55 4.64
N TYR A 9 7.73 14.86 5.16
CA TYR A 9 6.36 14.80 4.61
C TYR A 9 5.35 15.51 5.54
N SER A 10 4.25 15.99 4.97
CA SER A 10 3.31 16.91 5.62
C SER A 10 2.27 16.22 6.51
N SER A 11 1.83 15.02 6.15
CA SER A 11 0.87 14.23 6.93
C SER A 11 1.55 13.59 8.14
N SER A 12 0.85 13.49 9.27
CA SER A 12 1.38 12.82 10.47
C SER A 12 1.61 11.32 10.23
N ASP A 13 0.65 10.69 9.55
CA ASP A 13 0.58 9.26 9.35
C ASP A 13 0.53 8.98 7.85
N VAL A 14 1.34 8.02 7.39
CA VAL A 14 1.28 7.55 6.00
C VAL A 14 0.18 6.52 5.79
N ILE A 15 -0.09 5.70 6.82
CA ILE A 15 -1.10 4.64 6.78
C ILE A 15 -1.87 4.65 8.10
N THR A 16 -3.19 4.66 8.00
CA THR A 16 -4.10 4.38 9.11
C THR A 16 -4.89 3.13 8.79
N LEU A 17 -4.89 2.16 9.72
CA LEU A 17 -5.65 0.92 9.63
C LEU A 17 -6.74 0.93 10.71
N ALA A 18 -8.00 0.76 10.33
CA ALA A 18 -9.10 0.81 11.29
C ALA A 18 -9.24 -0.49 12.10
N ALA A 19 -9.19 -1.64 11.42
CA ALA A 19 -9.40 -2.95 12.02
C ALA A 19 -8.35 -3.97 11.55
N ILE A 20 -7.90 -4.80 12.48
CA ILE A 20 -7.09 -5.99 12.21
C ILE A 20 -7.73 -7.15 12.96
N GLU A 21 -8.14 -8.17 12.22
CA GLU A 21 -8.70 -9.40 12.76
C GLU A 21 -7.71 -10.55 12.55
N LEU A 22 -7.51 -11.36 13.59
CA LEU A 22 -6.64 -12.53 13.53
C LEU A 22 -7.42 -13.78 13.92
N ALA A 23 -7.33 -14.81 13.09
CA ALA A 23 -7.76 -16.16 13.40
C ALA A 23 -6.51 -17.04 13.59
N ILE A 24 -6.46 -17.73 14.73
CA ILE A 24 -5.30 -18.53 15.15
C ILE A 24 -5.71 -19.99 15.25
N ASP A 25 -4.84 -20.91 14.82
CA ASP A 25 -5.01 -22.33 15.16
C ASP A 25 -4.46 -22.57 16.57
N ALA A 26 -5.35 -22.63 17.56
CA ALA A 26 -4.97 -22.85 18.96
C ALA A 26 -4.19 -24.17 19.18
N ARG A 27 -4.32 -25.15 18.28
CA ARG A 27 -3.56 -26.41 18.37
C ARG A 27 -2.08 -26.22 18.04
N SER A 28 -1.75 -25.17 17.30
CA SER A 28 -0.36 -24.82 16.95
C SER A 28 0.36 -24.04 18.06
N LEU A 29 -0.27 -23.82 19.22
CA LEU A 29 0.37 -23.18 20.36
C LEU A 29 1.59 -24.01 20.82
N GLY A 30 2.78 -23.43 20.71
CA GLY A 30 4.05 -24.10 21.02
C GLY A 30 4.67 -24.85 19.83
N GLU A 31 4.00 -24.95 18.69
CA GLU A 31 4.57 -25.46 17.45
C GLU A 31 5.50 -24.44 16.78
N ARG A 32 6.35 -24.94 15.89
CA ARG A 32 7.23 -24.13 15.02
C ARG A 32 6.99 -24.57 13.57
N PRO A 33 6.17 -23.85 12.80
CA PRO A 33 5.64 -22.51 13.09
C PRO A 33 4.34 -22.48 13.89
N PHE A 34 4.13 -21.39 14.63
CA PHE A 34 2.82 -21.00 15.13
C PHE A 34 1.92 -20.58 13.97
N ARG A 35 0.70 -21.11 13.90
CA ARG A 35 -0.19 -20.97 12.74
C ARG A 35 -1.27 -19.95 13.00
N ILE A 36 -1.25 -18.91 12.17
CA ILE A 36 -2.34 -17.95 12.02
C ILE A 36 -3.11 -18.41 10.78
N THR A 37 -4.36 -18.79 10.93
CA THR A 37 -5.16 -19.28 9.80
C THR A 37 -5.56 -18.13 8.88
N ARG A 38 -5.91 -16.97 9.46
CA ARG A 38 -6.33 -15.80 8.70
C ARG A 38 -5.94 -14.50 9.39
N VAL A 39 -5.52 -13.52 8.61
CA VAL A 39 -5.39 -12.12 9.00
C VAL A 39 -6.21 -11.27 8.04
N ASN A 40 -7.14 -10.47 8.56
CA ASN A 40 -7.87 -9.49 7.77
C ASN A 40 -7.57 -8.08 8.26
N VAL A 41 -7.31 -7.17 7.31
CA VAL A 41 -7.12 -5.75 7.55
C VAL A 41 -8.16 -4.98 6.75
N GLY A 42 -8.93 -4.11 7.40
CA GLY A 42 -10.02 -3.36 6.77
C GLY A 42 -9.94 -1.86 6.99
N ASP A 43 -10.63 -1.12 6.12
CA ASP A 43 -10.83 0.33 6.15
C ASP A 43 -9.54 1.12 6.32
N SER A 44 -8.66 0.98 5.34
CA SER A 44 -7.37 1.62 5.39
C SER A 44 -7.34 2.93 4.64
N VAL A 45 -6.65 3.90 5.22
CA VAL A 45 -6.41 5.21 4.63
C VAL A 45 -4.91 5.38 4.44
N VAL A 46 -4.51 5.74 3.22
CA VAL A 46 -3.12 5.99 2.85
C VAL A 46 -2.97 7.45 2.42
N ASN A 47 -2.05 8.18 3.05
CA ASN A 47 -1.65 9.50 2.58
C ASN A 47 -0.42 9.33 1.69
N PHE A 48 -0.61 9.30 0.37
CA PHE A 48 0.47 9.21 -0.60
C PHE A 48 0.93 10.62 -0.92
N GLU A 49 2.12 11.00 -0.49
CA GLU A 49 2.70 12.31 -0.76
C GLU A 49 3.77 12.22 -1.85
N LEU A 50 3.62 13.05 -2.88
CA LEU A 50 4.58 13.19 -3.97
C LEU A 50 5.18 14.60 -3.95
N HIS A 51 6.50 14.66 -3.93
CA HIS A 51 7.27 15.89 -4.03
C HIS A 51 7.51 16.29 -5.49
N GLU A 52 7.90 17.54 -5.72
CA GLU A 52 8.19 18.05 -7.08
C GLU A 52 9.33 17.30 -7.77
N ASP A 53 10.30 16.77 -7.02
CA ASP A 53 11.42 15.98 -7.54
C ASP A 53 11.03 14.54 -7.93
N GLY A 54 9.77 14.16 -7.74
CA GLY A 54 9.24 12.83 -8.00
C GLY A 54 9.43 11.84 -6.84
N GLY A 55 10.07 12.23 -5.75
CA GLY A 55 10.18 11.44 -4.54
C GLY A 55 8.83 11.29 -3.83
N SER A 56 8.63 10.15 -3.14
CA SER A 56 7.42 9.91 -2.36
C SER A 56 7.66 9.23 -1.02
N ASN A 57 6.73 9.43 -0.09
CA ASN A 57 6.78 8.79 1.22
C ASN A 57 6.67 7.26 1.12
N ILE A 58 5.86 6.75 0.20
CA ILE A 58 5.74 5.30 -0.05
C ILE A 58 7.05 4.71 -0.59
N GLU A 59 7.79 5.44 -1.43
CA GLU A 59 9.12 5.01 -1.87
C GLU A 59 10.13 5.00 -0.70
N CYS A 60 10.12 6.05 0.13
CA CYS A 60 10.94 6.11 1.34
C CYS A 60 10.69 4.92 2.27
N ILE A 61 9.42 4.61 2.54
CA ILE A 61 9.01 3.46 3.35
C ILE A 61 9.47 2.16 2.73
N THR A 62 9.29 2.00 1.41
CA THR A 62 9.71 0.79 0.68
C THR A 62 11.22 0.58 0.81
N ARG A 63 12.01 1.67 0.75
CA ARG A 63 13.46 1.64 0.96
C ARG A 63 13.83 1.25 2.39
N ASN A 64 13.15 1.81 3.38
CA ASN A 64 13.39 1.49 4.80
C ASN A 64 13.08 0.03 5.11
N ILE A 65 11.96 -0.50 4.59
CA ILE A 65 11.60 -1.91 4.73
C ILE A 65 12.70 -2.81 4.17
N ARG A 66 13.22 -2.52 2.97
CA ARG A 66 14.32 -3.29 2.36
C ARG A 66 15.65 -3.11 3.11
N GLY A 67 15.90 -1.94 3.67
CA GLY A 67 17.11 -1.65 4.45
C GLY A 67 17.14 -2.33 5.82
N SER A 68 15.98 -2.70 6.36
CA SER A 68 15.85 -3.31 7.69
C SER A 68 16.32 -4.78 7.79
N GLU A 69 16.81 -5.37 6.70
CA GLU A 69 17.29 -6.77 6.60
C GLU A 69 18.48 -7.14 7.53
N GLY A 70 18.92 -6.25 8.43
CA GLY A 70 20.08 -6.47 9.31
C GLY A 70 19.97 -6.03 10.77
N GLU A 71 18.92 -5.31 11.19
CA GLU A 71 18.91 -4.63 12.50
C GLU A 71 18.19 -5.41 13.62
N GLY A 72 17.47 -6.48 13.29
CA GLY A 72 16.81 -7.36 14.26
C GLY A 72 17.74 -8.42 14.86
N LYS A 73 18.94 -8.05 15.35
CA LYS A 73 19.77 -8.95 16.15
C LYS A 73 19.47 -8.75 17.63
N ASP A 74 18.39 -9.33 18.09
CA ASP A 74 18.17 -9.50 19.52
C ASP A 74 19.18 -10.53 20.04
N PRO A 75 20.04 -10.21 21.04
CA PRO A 75 20.99 -11.18 21.56
C PRO A 75 20.28 -12.10 22.55
N ALA A 76 19.78 -13.25 22.11
CA ALA A 76 19.31 -14.28 23.04
C ALA A 76 19.44 -15.70 22.49
N HIS A 77 19.89 -16.61 23.34
CA HIS A 77 20.22 -18.03 23.12
C HIS A 77 19.04 -18.96 22.74
N THR A 78 18.02 -18.46 22.03
CA THR A 78 16.81 -19.21 21.68
C THR A 78 16.49 -19.04 20.21
N GLU A 79 16.15 -20.13 19.53
CA GLU A 79 15.68 -20.05 18.15
C GLU A 79 14.51 -19.06 18.01
N PRO A 80 14.50 -18.22 16.96
CA PRO A 80 13.49 -17.20 16.78
C PRO A 80 12.10 -17.83 16.56
N THR A 81 11.08 -17.19 17.12
CA THR A 81 9.69 -17.63 16.93
C THR A 81 9.31 -17.50 15.45
N ARG A 82 8.77 -18.58 14.88
CA ARG A 82 8.33 -18.65 13.49
C ARG A 82 6.82 -18.70 13.40
N PHE A 83 6.29 -18.01 12.41
CA PHE A 83 4.88 -17.83 12.13
C PHE A 83 4.59 -18.30 10.72
N ALA A 84 3.42 -18.87 10.49
CA ALA A 84 2.90 -19.11 9.14
C ALA A 84 1.47 -18.58 9.08
N ILE A 85 1.17 -17.78 8.05
CA ILE A 85 -0.17 -17.25 7.82
C ILE A 85 -0.77 -17.95 6.62
N GLY A 86 -1.91 -18.63 6.81
CA GLY A 86 -2.62 -19.30 5.72
C GLY A 86 -3.17 -18.28 4.71
N GLU A 87 -3.95 -17.32 5.20
CA GLU A 87 -4.55 -16.27 4.39
C GLU A 87 -4.30 -14.90 5.03
N PHE A 88 -3.78 -13.96 4.25
CA PHE A 88 -3.73 -12.55 4.59
C PHE A 88 -4.56 -11.78 3.58
N ALA A 89 -5.54 -11.02 4.06
CA ALA A 89 -6.39 -10.19 3.22
C ALA A 89 -6.41 -8.75 3.71
N PHE A 90 -6.39 -7.85 2.75
CA PHE A 90 -6.61 -6.43 2.94
C PHE A 90 -7.82 -6.02 2.12
N SER A 91 -8.88 -5.59 2.80
CA SER A 91 -10.16 -5.22 2.20
C SER A 91 -10.17 -3.74 1.85
N GLY A 92 -9.61 -3.43 0.70
CA GLY A 92 -9.62 -2.13 0.04
C GLY A 92 -9.30 -0.93 0.92
N GLY A 93 -9.59 0.25 0.39
CA GLY A 93 -9.45 1.48 1.15
C GLY A 93 -9.36 2.71 0.25
N GLU A 94 -8.83 3.76 0.83
CA GLU A 94 -8.67 5.05 0.16
C GLU A 94 -7.22 5.50 0.24
N ILE A 95 -6.71 5.98 -0.90
CA ILE A 95 -5.47 6.73 -0.98
C ILE A 95 -5.82 8.19 -1.21
N PHE A 96 -5.32 9.06 -0.34
CA PHE A 96 -5.27 10.50 -0.58
C PHE A 96 -3.92 10.81 -1.23
N LEU A 97 -3.95 11.12 -2.52
CA LEU A 97 -2.79 11.55 -3.28
C LEU A 97 -2.59 13.04 -3.08
N VAL A 98 -1.61 13.36 -2.24
CA VAL A 98 -1.19 14.71 -1.88
C VAL A 98 -0.01 15.10 -2.77
N ARG A 99 -0.05 16.31 -3.32
CA ARG A 99 1.04 16.89 -4.09
C ARG A 99 1.38 18.25 -3.55
N GLU A 100 2.66 18.57 -3.55
CA GLU A 100 3.13 19.89 -3.18
C GLU A 100 2.44 20.97 -4.03
N GLY A 101 2.00 22.05 -3.39
CA GLY A 101 1.27 23.14 -4.05
C GLY A 101 -0.18 22.84 -4.43
N VAL A 102 -0.75 21.69 -4.06
CA VAL A 102 -2.16 21.34 -4.31
C VAL A 102 -2.94 21.21 -3.00
N ASP A 103 -3.88 22.12 -2.76
CA ASP A 103 -4.64 22.20 -1.49
C ASP A 103 -5.56 21.01 -1.24
N ASN A 104 -6.08 20.39 -2.30
CA ASN A 104 -7.05 19.30 -2.21
C ASN A 104 -6.44 17.98 -2.73
N PRO A 105 -6.20 17.01 -1.84
CA PRO A 105 -5.71 15.70 -2.25
C PRO A 105 -6.71 14.98 -3.17
N GLU A 106 -6.20 14.31 -4.19
CA GLU A 106 -7.02 13.45 -5.04
C GLU A 106 -7.33 12.14 -4.30
N ARG A 107 -8.59 11.68 -4.39
CA ARG A 107 -8.98 10.37 -3.85
C ARG A 107 -8.77 9.30 -4.90
N VAL A 108 -8.01 8.27 -4.55
CA VAL A 108 -7.73 7.10 -5.37
C VAL A 108 -8.22 5.88 -4.61
N HIS A 109 -8.95 5.00 -5.29
CA HIS A 109 -9.37 3.73 -4.70
C HIS A 109 -8.15 2.83 -4.50
N LEU A 110 -7.99 2.30 -3.28
CA LEU A 110 -7.02 1.26 -2.97
C LEU A 110 -7.70 -0.10 -3.17
N PRO A 111 -7.28 -0.90 -4.16
CA PRO A 111 -7.90 -2.20 -4.40
C PRO A 111 -7.47 -3.24 -3.37
N ASP A 112 -8.29 -4.29 -3.22
CA ASP A 112 -8.04 -5.42 -2.32
C ASP A 112 -6.70 -6.12 -2.58
N LEU A 113 -6.04 -6.60 -1.53
CA LEU A 113 -4.83 -7.41 -1.60
C LEU A 113 -5.04 -8.73 -0.86
N GLU A 114 -4.74 -9.83 -1.54
CA GLU A 114 -4.77 -11.18 -0.97
C GLU A 114 -3.40 -11.82 -1.11
N LEU A 115 -2.92 -12.43 -0.03
CA LEU A 115 -1.72 -13.23 0.03
C LEU A 115 -2.04 -14.57 0.69
N HIS A 116 -1.40 -15.64 0.22
CA HIS A 116 -1.59 -16.98 0.74
C HIS A 116 -0.24 -17.56 1.15
N GLU A 117 -0.26 -18.38 2.21
CA GLU A 117 0.91 -19.11 2.69
C GLU A 117 2.10 -18.19 3.00
N VAL A 118 1.83 -17.02 3.60
CA VAL A 118 2.87 -16.03 3.98
C VAL A 118 3.80 -16.64 5.03
N GLY A 119 5.11 -16.51 4.81
CA GLY A 119 6.14 -17.21 5.58
C GLY A 119 6.31 -18.70 5.22
N GLY A 120 5.46 -19.28 4.37
CA GLY A 120 5.56 -20.63 3.85
C GLY A 120 5.51 -21.75 4.89
N LYS A 121 5.81 -22.98 4.46
CA LYS A 121 5.67 -24.20 5.27
C LYS A 121 6.53 -24.23 6.54
N ALA A 122 7.73 -23.68 6.46
CA ALA A 122 8.65 -23.59 7.60
C ALA A 122 8.33 -22.40 8.53
N GLY A 123 7.38 -21.56 8.13
CA GLY A 123 7.14 -20.24 8.69
C GLY A 123 8.31 -19.29 8.53
N ALA A 124 8.11 -18.04 8.94
CA ALA A 124 9.11 -17.00 8.96
C ALA A 124 9.02 -16.21 10.28
N THR A 125 10.05 -15.46 10.61
CA THR A 125 10.03 -14.56 11.76
C THR A 125 8.99 -13.46 11.57
N GLY A 126 8.58 -12.82 12.66
CA GLY A 126 7.62 -11.70 12.58
C GLY A 126 8.12 -10.56 11.68
N GLY A 127 9.44 -10.30 11.68
CA GLY A 127 10.06 -9.30 10.81
C GLY A 127 9.96 -9.67 9.33
N GLU A 128 10.28 -10.91 8.97
CA GLU A 128 10.18 -11.41 7.59
C GLU A 128 8.74 -11.39 7.08
N ILE A 129 7.77 -11.82 7.89
CA ILE A 129 6.33 -11.73 7.55
C ILE A 129 5.91 -10.27 7.35
N GLY A 130 6.30 -9.40 8.29
CA GLY A 130 5.97 -7.97 8.21
C GLY A 130 6.53 -7.33 6.95
N GLN A 131 7.78 -7.66 6.58
CA GLN A 131 8.42 -7.20 5.36
C GLN A 131 7.69 -7.69 4.11
N GLU A 132 7.34 -8.98 4.05
CA GLU A 132 6.61 -9.57 2.92
C GLU A 132 5.27 -8.85 2.67
N ILE A 133 4.48 -8.69 3.74
CA ILE A 133 3.17 -8.01 3.69
C ILE A 133 3.34 -6.54 3.34
N ALA A 134 4.25 -5.82 4.00
CA ALA A 134 4.44 -4.40 3.78
C ALA A 134 4.92 -4.09 2.34
N LEU A 135 5.81 -4.92 1.77
CA LEU A 135 6.24 -4.76 0.38
C LEU A 135 5.12 -5.06 -0.62
N ALA A 136 4.29 -6.08 -0.36
CA ALA A 136 3.13 -6.35 -1.20
C ALA A 136 2.13 -5.18 -1.15
N PHE A 137 1.93 -4.61 0.04
CA PHE A 137 1.07 -3.46 0.26
C PHE A 137 1.55 -2.21 -0.47
N THR A 138 2.83 -1.81 -0.30
CA THR A 138 3.35 -0.60 -0.97
C THR A 138 3.32 -0.72 -2.49
N ARG A 139 3.57 -1.91 -3.05
CA ARG A 139 3.41 -2.17 -4.49
C ARG A 139 1.97 -1.96 -4.95
N ARG A 140 0.99 -2.42 -4.18
CA ARG A 140 -0.43 -2.23 -4.50
C ARG A 140 -0.80 -0.75 -4.51
N VAL A 141 -0.34 0.01 -3.51
CA VAL A 141 -0.54 1.46 -3.44
C VAL A 141 0.05 2.17 -4.66
N ILE A 142 1.31 1.87 -5.01
CA ILE A 142 1.99 2.44 -6.19
C ILE A 142 1.24 2.11 -7.48
N ALA A 143 0.80 0.86 -7.65
CA ALA A 143 0.07 0.44 -8.85
C ALA A 143 -1.27 1.17 -8.98
N ALA A 144 -1.98 1.36 -7.87
CA ALA A 144 -3.26 2.07 -7.84
C ALA A 144 -3.11 3.54 -8.23
N THR A 145 -2.10 4.23 -7.68
CA THR A 145 -1.86 5.65 -8.00
C THR A 145 -1.35 5.83 -9.43
N ALA A 146 -0.45 4.97 -9.91
CA ALA A 146 0.02 5.00 -11.28
C ALA A 146 -1.12 4.76 -12.29
N GLY A 147 -1.97 3.77 -12.03
CA GLY A 147 -3.15 3.48 -12.85
C GLY A 147 -4.13 4.66 -12.91
N HIS A 148 -4.37 5.31 -11.77
CA HIS A 148 -5.22 6.51 -11.69
C HIS A 148 -4.67 7.69 -12.52
N GLN A 149 -3.36 7.97 -12.43
CA GLN A 149 -2.74 9.04 -13.22
C GLN A 149 -2.77 8.73 -14.73
N LEU A 150 -2.52 7.49 -15.13
CA LEU A 150 -2.64 7.07 -16.53
C LEU A 150 -4.08 7.23 -17.05
N GLY A 151 -5.08 6.81 -16.28
CA GLY A 151 -6.49 7.00 -16.63
C GLY A 151 -6.84 8.46 -16.86
N ARG A 152 -6.39 9.35 -15.98
CA ARG A 152 -6.59 10.81 -16.10
C ARG A 152 -5.93 11.40 -17.35
N ALA A 153 -4.72 10.96 -17.69
CA ALA A 153 -4.03 11.42 -18.89
C ALA A 153 -4.80 11.02 -20.15
N VAL A 154 -5.26 9.76 -20.23
CA VAL A 154 -6.06 9.26 -21.36
C VAL A 154 -7.39 10.01 -21.48
N GLU A 155 -8.10 10.22 -20.36
CA GLU A 155 -9.35 10.99 -20.35
C GLU A 155 -9.16 12.42 -20.84
N LYS A 156 -8.07 13.08 -20.43
CA LYS A 156 -7.73 14.43 -20.87
C LYS A 156 -7.47 14.50 -22.37
N GLU A 157 -6.63 13.60 -22.90
CA GLU A 157 -6.33 13.55 -24.34
C GLU A 157 -7.59 13.29 -25.19
N LEU A 158 -8.45 12.34 -24.76
CA LEU A 158 -9.71 12.05 -25.44
C LEU A 158 -10.69 13.23 -25.36
N GLY A 159 -10.75 13.92 -24.22
CA GLY A 159 -11.60 15.09 -24.03
C GLY A 159 -11.17 16.29 -24.88
N GLU A 160 -9.86 16.57 -24.94
CA GLU A 160 -9.29 17.61 -25.80
C GLU A 160 -9.58 17.32 -27.29
N ALA A 161 -9.32 16.09 -27.74
CA ALA A 161 -9.61 15.69 -29.12
C ALA A 161 -11.11 15.81 -29.48
N ALA A 162 -12.00 15.47 -28.55
CA ALA A 162 -13.45 15.63 -28.75
C ALA A 162 -13.88 17.11 -28.78
N GLY A 163 -13.27 17.96 -27.95
CA GLY A 163 -13.50 19.40 -27.92
C GLY A 163 -13.09 20.08 -29.23
N ASP A 164 -11.90 19.77 -29.73
CA ASP A 164 -11.38 20.30 -30.99
C ASP A 164 -12.28 19.92 -32.18
N ALA A 165 -12.76 18.67 -32.20
CA ALA A 165 -13.70 18.20 -33.21
C ALA A 165 -15.05 18.95 -33.16
N ALA A 166 -15.58 19.19 -31.95
CA ALA A 166 -16.82 19.93 -31.77
C ALA A 166 -16.68 21.42 -32.18
N GLU A 167 -15.57 22.07 -31.84
CA GLU A 167 -15.30 23.47 -32.22
C GLU A 167 -15.17 23.63 -33.74
N SER A 168 -14.52 22.66 -34.41
CA SER A 168 -14.38 22.62 -35.86
C SER A 168 -15.75 22.56 -36.57
N ILE A 169 -16.66 21.70 -36.10
CA ILE A 169 -18.02 21.58 -36.63
C ILE A 169 -18.83 22.86 -36.39
N LEU A 170 -18.73 23.46 -35.21
CA LEU A 170 -19.46 24.70 -34.88
C LEU A 170 -19.05 25.85 -35.80
N ARG A 171 -17.75 25.99 -36.09
CA ARG A 171 -17.24 26.99 -37.04
C ARG A 171 -17.80 26.80 -38.45
N HIS A 172 -17.85 25.56 -38.94
CA HIS A 172 -18.40 25.23 -40.27
C HIS A 172 -19.92 25.47 -40.42
N VAL A 173 -20.68 25.48 -39.32
CA VAL A 173 -22.15 25.67 -39.37
C VAL A 173 -22.54 27.16 -39.29
N LEU A 174 -21.63 28.02 -38.82
CA LEU A 174 -21.88 29.45 -38.61
C LEU A 174 -21.33 30.35 -39.74
N GLU A 175 -20.74 29.76 -40.78
CA GLU A 175 -20.34 30.40 -42.05
C GLU A 175 -21.32 30.07 -43.17
#